data_AF-A0A947VJL3-F1
#
_entry.id   AF-A0A947VJL3-F1
#
_cell.length_a   1.000
_cell.length_b   1.000
_cell.length_c   1.000
_cell.angle_alpha   90.00
_cell.angle_beta   90.00
_cell.angle_gamma   90.00
#
_symmetry.space_group_name_H-M   'P 1'
#
loop_
_entity.id
_entity.type
_entity.pdbx_description
1 polymer ?
#
loop_
_entity_poly.entity_id
_entity_poly.type
_entity_poly.pdbx_seq_one_letter_code
_entity_poly.pdbx_strand_id
1 'polypeptide(L)' 'MVTSNHIELEPVHLSAIQALANETHQPVDDVNRIYIETFERLNSDARIKDFLILLTSKTVRDELRHPRPGA' A
#
# COMPACT_ATOMS: atom_id res chain seq x y z
N MET A 1 20.40 -15.90 4.50
CA MET A 1 19.08 -16.18 5.12
C MET A 1 18.08 -15.24 4.48
N VAL A 2 17.20 -15.76 3.61
CA VAL A 2 16.08 -14.99 3.08
C VAL A 2 15.06 -14.94 4.19
N THR A 3 14.96 -13.80 4.87
CA THR A 3 13.82 -13.55 5.75
C THR A 3 12.61 -13.50 4.83
N SER A 4 11.86 -14.60 4.79
CA SER A 4 10.47 -14.59 4.37
C SER A 4 9.78 -13.56 5.25
N ASN A 5 9.76 -12.32 4.77
CA ASN A 5 8.95 -11.25 5.31
C ASN A 5 7.50 -11.69 5.01
N HIS A 6 6.95 -12.58 5.82
CA HIS A 6 5.53 -12.54 6.08
C HIS A 6 5.29 -11.13 6.60
N ILE A 7 4.80 -10.26 5.73
CA ILE A 7 4.39 -8.92 6.09
C ILE A 7 3.15 -9.16 6.93
N GLU A 8 3.34 -9.42 8.22
CA GLU A 8 2.28 -9.29 9.20
C GLU A 8 1.89 -7.81 9.09
N LEU A 9 0.77 -7.55 8.41
CA LEU A 9 0.24 -6.22 8.23
C LEU A 9 -0.14 -5.74 9.63
N GLU A 10 0.81 -5.08 10.30
CA GLU A 10 0.59 -4.29 11.50
C GLU A 10 -0.75 -3.55 11.41
N PRO A 11 -1.49 -3.39 12.51
CA PRO A 11 -2.83 -2.78 12.51
C PRO A 11 -2.85 -1.36 11.91
N VAL A 12 -1.70 -0.70 11.86
CA VAL A 12 -1.50 0.58 11.16
C VAL A 12 -1.75 0.47 9.65
N HIS A 13 -1.39 -0.65 9.03
CA HIS A 13 -1.61 -0.93 7.61
C HIS A 13 -3.09 -1.14 7.32
N LEU A 14 -3.78 -1.94 8.14
CA LEU A 14 -5.23 -2.15 8.00
C LEU A 14 -6.00 -0.83 8.17
N SER A 15 -5.59 0.01 9.12
CA SER A 15 -6.17 1.34 9.32
C SER A 15 -5.92 2.25 8.12
N ALA A 16 -4.73 2.21 7.52
CA ALA A 16 -4.42 2.97 6.31
C ALA A 16 -5.23 2.47 5.10
N ILE A 17 -5.33 1.16 4.89
CA ILE A 17 -6.11 0.56 3.80
C ILE A 17 -7.60 0.90 3.96
N GLN A 18 -8.17 0.81 5.17
CA GLN A 18 -9.56 1.21 5.42
C GLN A 18 -9.79 2.70 5.20
N ALA A 19 -8.86 3.56 5.65
CA ALA A 19 -8.94 5.00 5.40
C ALA A 19 -8.89 5.30 3.89
N LEU A 20 -7.99 4.64 3.14
CA LEU A 20 -7.87 4.77 1.70
C LEU A 20 -9.11 4.27 0.96
N ALA A 21 -9.66 3.13 1.35
CA ALA A 21 -10.90 2.59 0.79
C ALA A 21 -12.08 3.55 1.01
N ASN A 22 -12.18 4.14 2.20
CA ASN A 22 -13.21 5.11 2.52
C ASN A 22 -13.01 6.45 1.78
N GLU A 23 -11.77 6.95 1.70
CA GLU A 23 -11.41 8.16 0.95
C GLU A 23 -11.71 8.01 -0.55
N THR A 24 -11.46 6.82 -1.11
CA THR A 24 -11.56 6.57 -2.55
C THR A 24 -12.89 5.94 -2.96
N HIS A 25 -13.78 5.61 -2.01
CA HIS A 25 -14.99 4.81 -2.24
C HIS A 25 -14.72 3.49 -3.00
N GLN A 26 -13.52 2.93 -2.84
CA GLN A 26 -13.13 1.68 -3.46
C GLN A 26 -13.26 0.51 -2.47
N PRO A 27 -13.52 -0.71 -2.96
CA PRO A 27 -13.55 -1.88 -2.10
C PRO A 27 -12.19 -2.08 -1.43
N VAL A 28 -12.23 -2.30 -0.11
CA VAL A 28 -11.06 -2.58 0.73
C VAL A 28 -10.21 -3.71 0.15
N ASP A 29 -10.83 -4.68 -0.52
CA ASP A 29 -10.16 -5.81 -1.16
C ASP A 29 -9.23 -5.37 -2.31
N ASP A 30 -9.68 -4.45 -3.18
CA ASP A 30 -8.88 -3.95 -4.30
C ASP A 30 -7.79 -3.00 -3.80
N VAL A 31 -8.12 -2.14 -2.82
CA VAL A 31 -7.13 -1.27 -2.14
C VAL A 31 -6.07 -2.11 -1.43
N ASN A 32 -6.45 -3.21 -0.77
CA ASN A 32 -5.53 -4.11 -0.10
C ASN A 32 -4.59 -4.79 -1.11
N ARG A 33 -5.11 -5.22 -2.27
CA ARG A 33 -4.29 -5.79 -3.33
C ARG A 33 -3.27 -4.79 -3.86
N ILE A 34 -3.71 -3.57 -4.20
CA ILE A 34 -2.83 -2.48 -4.66
C ILE A 34 -1.79 -2.13 -3.59
N TYR A 35 -2.20 -2.13 -2.32
CA TYR A 35 -1.32 -1.87 -1.18
C TYR A 35 -0.23 -2.94 -1.07
N ILE A 36 -0.59 -4.23 -1.12
CA ILE A 36 0.37 -5.34 -1.03
C ILE A 36 1.33 -5.30 -2.22
N GLU A 37 0.84 -5.15 -3.44
CA GLU A 37 1.68 -5.10 -4.64
C GLU A 37 2.66 -3.91 -4.60
N THR A 38 2.18 -2.74 -4.19
CA THR A 38 3.01 -1.54 -4.02
C THR A 38 4.04 -1.75 -2.91
N PHE A 39 3.63 -2.35 -1.79
CA PHE A 39 4.52 -2.62 -0.67
C PHE A 39 5.61 -3.62 -1.06
N GLU A 40 5.28 -4.70 -1.75
CA GLU A 40 6.26 -5.69 -2.22
C GLU A 40 7.25 -5.05 -3.20
N ARG A 41 6.77 -4.27 -4.17
CA ARG A 41 7.63 -3.57 -5.14
C ARG A 41 8.60 -2.62 -4.44
N LEU A 42 8.11 -1.85 -3.47
CA LEU A 42 8.94 -0.94 -2.70
C LEU A 42 9.88 -1.71 -1.76
N ASN A 43 9.44 -2.79 -1.12
CA ASN A 43 10.25 -3.62 -0.21
C ASN A 43 11.39 -4.35 -0.93
N SER A 44 11.19 -4.74 -2.20
CA SER A 44 12.25 -5.33 -3.03
C SER A 44 13.37 -4.34 -3.36
N ASP A 45 13.07 -3.06 -3.48
CA ASP A 45 14.03 -2.01 -3.86
C ASP A 45 14.57 -1.22 -2.64
N ALA A 46 13.85 -1.25 -1.51
CA ALA A 46 14.14 -0.42 -0.35
C ALA A 46 15.18 -1.03 0.61
N ARG A 47 16.22 -0.24 0.89
CA ARG A 47 17.16 -0.47 2.01
C ARG A 47 16.59 -0.11 3.38
N ILE A 48 15.62 0.81 3.45
CA ILE A 48 15.02 1.29 4.69
C ILE A 48 13.54 0.92 4.69
N LYS A 49 13.14 0.08 5.64
CA LYS A 49 11.78 -0.47 5.73
C LYS A 49 10.84 0.40 6.55
N ASP A 50 11.37 1.25 7.43
CA ASP A 50 10.57 2.13 8.29
C ASP A 50 9.70 3.12 7.50
N PHE A 51 10.19 3.62 6.36
CA PHE A 51 9.43 4.56 5.52
C PHE A 51 8.54 3.88 4.48
N LEU A 52 8.65 2.55 4.30
CA LEU A 52 7.85 1.82 3.31
C LEU A 52 6.35 1.95 3.58
N ILE A 53 5.94 1.97 4.85
CA ILE A 53 4.54 2.10 5.26
C ILE A 53 3.95 3.43 4.78
N LEU A 54 4.66 4.51 5.07
CA LEU A 54 4.27 5.87 4.70
C LEU A 54 4.30 6.06 3.18
N LEU A 55 5.32 5.52 2.52
CA LEU A 55 5.47 5.60 1.08
C LEU A 55 4.38 4.80 0.37
N THR A 56 4.12 3.57 0.80
CA THR A 56 3.04 2.73 0.25
C THR A 56 1.69 3.41 0.43
N SER A 57 1.37 3.86 1.64
CA SER A 57 0.11 4.55 1.91
C SER A 57 -0.06 5.81 1.05
N LYS A 58 1.03 6.56 0.84
CA LYS A 58 1.03 7.75 -0.03
C LYS A 58 0.87 7.36 -1.51
N THR A 59 1.58 6.35 -2.00
CA THR A 59 1.51 5.88 -3.39
C THR A 59 0.14 5.32 -3.71
N VAL A 60 -0.42 4.47 -2.82
CA VAL A 60 -1.78 3.95 -2.97
C VAL A 60 -2.78 5.11 -2.95
N ARG A 61 -2.65 6.08 -2.04
CA ARG A 61 -3.49 7.29 -2.08
C ARG A 61 -3.40 8.03 -3.41
N ASP A 62 -2.20 8.18 -3.96
CA ASP A 62 -1.99 8.93 -5.19
C ASP A 62 -2.56 8.22 -6.42
N GLU A 63 -2.32 6.91 -6.55
CA GLU A 63 -2.91 6.04 -7.58
C GLU A 63 -4.44 6.04 -7.52
N LEU A 64 -4.99 6.00 -6.31
CA LEU A 64 -6.43 6.00 -6.06
C LEU A 64 -7.08 7.38 -6.28
N ARG A 65 -6.40 8.47 -5.93
CA ARG A 65 -6.89 9.85 -6.06
C ARG A 65 -6.74 10.41 -7.46
N HIS A 66 -5.80 9.88 -8.25
CA HIS A 66 -5.69 10.12 -9.69
C HIS A 66 -6.02 8.83 -10.45
N PRO A 67 -7.31 8.43 -10.56
CA PRO A 67 -7.68 7.48 -11.61
C PRO A 67 -7.32 8.17 -12.92
N ARG A 68 -6.21 7.77 -13.56
CA ARG A 68 -5.69 8.44 -14.76
C ARG A 68 -6.86 8.81 -15.69
N PRO A 69 -7.19 10.10 -15.86
CA PRO A 69 -8.07 10.52 -16.91
C PRO A 69 -7.21 10.62 -18.17
N GLY A 70 -7.14 9.54 -18.93
CA GLY A 70 -6.53 9.54 -20.26
C GLY A 70 -5.38 8.58 -20.44
N ALA A 71 -5.70 7.39 -20.96
CA ALA A 71 -4.94 6.75 -22.02
C ALA A 71 -5.95 6.35 -23.11
#